data_AF-A0A642C4E4-F1
#
_entry.id   AF-A0A642C4E4-F1
#
_cell.length_a   1.000
_cell.length_b   1.000
_cell.length_c   1.000
_cell.angle_alpha   90.00
_cell.angle_beta   90.00
_cell.angle_gamma   90.00
#
_symmetry.space_group_name_H-M   'P 1'
#
loop_
_entity.id
_entity.type
_entity.pdbx_description
1 polymer ?
#
loop_
_entity_poly.entity_id
_entity_poly.type
_entity_poly.pdbx_seq_one_letter_code
_entity_poly.pdbx_strand_id
1 'polypeptide(L)'
;RKVNGGNEHWLRGSMAHWQNEGPKDPEWWEPRAIVNNPKDKWTHFAFAVADNGVPGFDPPQEHTKSCVFVNGSQSGEVIRVGEAWRTYINNGCIEEKMPMTAFCRLNTDKTTREEYFSGYIKYMRIWKGIRSRDDLRLSAMGQVDVDPNDPNLVAAWDFEVLGAQPTGTTITDITGRHVATLKGPEGTYQWVESTTIAQ
;
A
#
# COMPACT_ATOMS: atom_id res chain seq x y z
N ARG A 1 6.32 -20.80 -4.43
CA ARG A 1 7.79 -20.71 -4.14
C ARG A 1 7.97 -20.68 -2.61
N LYS A 2 8.59 -21.71 -2.02
CA LYS A 2 9.02 -21.73 -0.61
C LYS A 2 10.12 -20.67 -0.43
N VAL A 3 10.03 -19.85 0.61
CA VAL A 3 11.16 -19.02 1.05
C VAL A 3 12.00 -19.97 1.89
N ASN A 4 13.05 -20.52 1.29
CA ASN A 4 14.02 -21.33 2.01
C ASN A 4 14.87 -20.37 2.85
N GLY A 5 14.76 -20.42 4.18
CA GLY A 5 15.83 -20.07 5.12
C GLY A 5 16.47 -18.67 5.08
N GLY A 6 15.96 -17.71 4.30
CA GLY A 6 16.45 -16.33 4.26
C GLY A 6 15.52 -15.40 5.03
N ASN A 7 16.07 -14.38 5.67
CA ASN A 7 15.36 -13.27 6.33
C ASN A 7 14.63 -12.34 5.33
N GLU A 8 14.09 -12.89 4.24
CA GLU A 8 13.39 -12.17 3.18
C GLU A 8 11.89 -12.19 3.47
N HIS A 9 11.28 -11.02 3.59
CA HIS A 9 9.82 -10.90 3.71
C HIS A 9 9.23 -10.20 2.49
N TRP A 10 7.96 -10.50 2.22
CA TRP A 10 7.23 -9.89 1.13
C TRP A 10 6.32 -8.78 1.63
N LEU A 11 6.51 -7.58 1.08
CA LEU A 11 5.51 -6.51 1.15
C LEU A 11 4.67 -6.56 -0.12
N ARG A 12 3.35 -6.48 0.04
CA ARG A 12 2.37 -6.68 -1.03
C ARG A 12 1.25 -5.65 -0.96
N GLY A 13 0.88 -5.11 -2.10
CA GLY A 13 -0.46 -4.57 -2.33
C GLY A 13 -1.33 -5.65 -2.99
N SER A 14 -2.65 -5.46 -2.99
CA SER A 14 -3.57 -6.31 -3.75
C SER A 14 -4.55 -5.41 -4.51
N MET A 15 -4.79 -5.72 -5.78
CA MET A 15 -5.79 -5.02 -6.58
C MET A 15 -6.54 -6.01 -7.48
N ALA A 16 -7.82 -5.74 -7.68
CA ALA A 16 -8.61 -6.41 -8.71
C ALA A 16 -8.21 -5.87 -10.09
N HIS A 17 -8.03 -6.78 -11.05
CA HIS A 17 -7.68 -6.42 -12.42
C HIS A 17 -8.37 -7.36 -13.42
N TRP A 18 -8.50 -6.88 -14.66
CA TRP A 18 -8.81 -7.75 -15.79
C TRP A 18 -7.55 -8.48 -16.24
N GLN A 19 -7.54 -9.82 -16.23
CA GLN A 19 -6.35 -10.60 -16.60
C GLN A 19 -6.11 -10.60 -18.12
N ASN A 20 -7.14 -10.37 -18.93
CA ASN A 20 -7.04 -10.36 -20.39
C ASN A 20 -7.39 -8.98 -20.98
N GLU A 21 -7.29 -8.84 -22.30
CA GLU A 21 -7.67 -7.61 -23.01
C GLU A 21 -9.18 -7.31 -22.85
N GLY A 22 -9.48 -6.15 -22.28
CA GLY A 22 -10.85 -5.69 -22.00
C GLY A 22 -11.42 -6.25 -20.69
N PRO A 23 -12.71 -5.99 -20.39
CA PRO A 23 -13.33 -6.36 -19.12
C PRO A 23 -13.67 -7.86 -19.06
N LYS A 24 -12.64 -8.71 -19.06
CA LYS A 24 -12.74 -10.17 -19.09
C LYS A 24 -11.79 -10.77 -18.07
N ASP A 25 -12.22 -11.88 -17.47
CA ASP A 25 -11.42 -12.70 -16.56
C ASP A 25 -10.90 -11.89 -15.35
N PRO A 26 -11.79 -11.52 -14.41
CA PRO A 26 -11.40 -10.74 -13.24
C PRO A 26 -10.55 -11.59 -12.30
N GLU A 27 -9.34 -11.13 -12.01
CA GLU A 27 -8.40 -11.79 -11.12
C GLU A 27 -7.87 -10.84 -10.04
N TRP A 28 -7.17 -11.41 -9.07
CA TRP A 28 -6.44 -10.69 -8.02
C TRP A 28 -4.95 -10.65 -8.35
N TRP A 29 -4.41 -9.44 -8.47
CA TRP A 29 -2.98 -9.24 -8.64
C TRP A 29 -2.36 -8.65 -7.39
N GLU A 30 -1.18 -9.16 -7.05
CA GLU A 30 -0.44 -8.76 -5.86
C GLU A 30 0.93 -8.15 -6.25
N PRO A 31 0.97 -6.83 -6.56
CA PRO A 31 2.23 -6.13 -6.70
C PRO A 31 3.06 -6.31 -5.43
N ARG A 32 4.29 -6.79 -5.58
CA ARG A 32 5.14 -7.19 -4.46
C ARG A 32 6.60 -6.79 -4.65
N ALA A 33 7.28 -6.60 -3.53
CA ALA A 33 8.73 -6.49 -3.46
C ALA A 33 9.29 -7.43 -2.40
N ILE A 34 10.52 -7.91 -2.63
CA ILE A 34 11.30 -8.62 -1.61
C ILE A 34 12.06 -7.59 -0.81
N VAL A 35 11.94 -7.65 0.52
CA VAL A 35 12.71 -6.82 1.43
C VAL A 35 13.60 -7.72 2.27
N ASN A 36 14.90 -7.39 2.28
CA ASN A 36 15.93 -8.13 3.01
C ASN A 36 16.00 -7.64 4.46
N ASN A 37 15.92 -8.56 5.43
CA ASN A 37 15.98 -8.26 6.86
C ASN A 37 15.06 -7.10 7.32
N PRO A 38 13.75 -7.09 6.98
CA PRO A 38 12.83 -6.01 7.34
C PRO A 38 12.33 -6.09 8.78
N LYS A 39 12.64 -7.18 9.50
CA LYS A 39 12.26 -7.34 10.89
C LYS A 39 12.81 -6.19 11.74
N ASP A 40 11.96 -5.64 12.59
CA ASP A 40 12.26 -4.56 13.54
C ASP A 40 12.70 -3.24 12.87
N LYS A 41 12.43 -3.05 11.56
CA LYS A 41 12.79 -1.85 10.81
C LYS A 41 11.61 -1.17 10.16
N TRP A 42 11.58 0.17 10.25
CA TRP A 42 10.67 0.97 9.45
C TRP A 42 10.95 0.75 7.96
N THR A 43 9.91 0.37 7.22
CA THR A 43 9.98 0.17 5.77
C THR A 43 8.89 0.98 5.11
N HIS A 44 9.28 1.88 4.21
CA HIS A 44 8.33 2.59 3.37
C HIS A 44 7.98 1.72 2.16
N PHE A 45 6.69 1.50 1.94
CA PHE A 45 6.17 0.76 0.80
C PHE A 45 5.17 1.62 0.04
N ALA A 46 5.37 1.76 -1.26
CA ALA A 46 4.39 2.36 -2.16
C ALA A 46 4.20 1.46 -3.38
N PHE A 47 2.97 1.39 -3.88
CA PHE A 47 2.68 0.81 -5.19
C PHE A 47 1.94 1.85 -6.02
N ALA A 48 2.32 1.97 -7.28
CA ALA A 48 1.75 2.90 -8.23
C ALA A 48 1.17 2.10 -9.40
N VAL A 49 -0.03 2.48 -9.84
CA VAL A 49 -0.72 1.86 -10.98
C VAL A 49 -1.34 2.97 -11.82
N ALA A 50 -1.05 2.96 -13.11
CA ALA A 50 -1.60 3.86 -14.11
C ALA A 50 -1.67 3.13 -15.46
N ASP A 51 -2.87 2.70 -15.86
CA ASP A 51 -3.07 1.92 -17.09
C ASP A 51 -2.56 2.62 -18.35
N ASN A 52 -2.60 3.96 -18.38
CA ASN A 52 -2.13 4.80 -19.48
C ASN A 52 -0.67 5.25 -19.33
N GLY A 53 0.05 4.73 -18.34
CA GLY A 53 1.43 5.09 -18.05
C GLY A 53 1.59 5.98 -16.83
N VAL A 54 2.68 5.74 -16.12
CA VAL A 54 3.10 6.53 -14.96
C VAL A 54 3.91 7.75 -15.45
N PRO A 55 3.40 9.00 -15.33
CA PRO A 55 4.13 10.20 -15.77
C PRO A 55 5.38 10.47 -14.91
N GLY A 56 6.47 10.94 -15.51
CA GLY A 56 7.66 11.42 -14.78
C GLY A 56 8.75 10.37 -14.49
N PHE A 57 8.72 9.21 -15.15
CA PHE A 57 9.74 8.16 -15.03
C PHE A 57 10.64 8.14 -16.28
N ASP A 58 11.79 8.82 -16.19
CA ASP A 58 12.80 8.96 -17.26
C ASP A 58 14.07 8.09 -16.98
N PRO A 59 14.84 7.55 -17.97
CA PRO A 59 14.58 7.48 -19.43
C PRO A 59 13.26 6.75 -19.71
N PRO A 60 12.61 6.87 -20.89
CA PRO A 60 11.20 6.57 -21.10
C PRO A 60 10.83 5.18 -20.61
N GLN A 61 10.38 5.16 -19.36
CA GLN A 61 9.44 4.20 -18.84
C GLN A 61 8.04 4.74 -19.09
N GLU A 62 7.85 5.54 -20.15
CA GLU A 62 6.59 5.91 -20.81
C GLU A 62 5.69 4.70 -21.08
N HIS A 63 6.25 3.51 -20.91
CA HIS A 63 5.53 2.27 -20.80
C HIS A 63 5.69 1.62 -19.43
N THR A 64 5.28 2.25 -18.33
CA THR A 64 5.11 1.58 -17.02
C THR A 64 3.68 1.76 -16.55
N LYS A 65 2.94 0.65 -16.52
CA LYS A 65 1.59 0.52 -16.01
C LYS A 65 1.55 0.40 -14.49
N SER A 66 2.56 -0.25 -13.92
CA SER A 66 2.65 -0.40 -12.47
C SER A 66 4.07 -0.59 -11.98
N CYS A 67 4.34 -0.12 -10.78
CA CYS A 67 5.63 -0.26 -10.12
C CYS A 67 5.48 -0.24 -8.59
N VAL A 68 6.46 -0.85 -7.91
CA VAL A 68 6.55 -0.87 -6.45
C VAL A 68 7.78 -0.06 -6.03
N PHE A 69 7.73 0.57 -4.86
CA PHE A 69 8.85 1.26 -4.23
C PHE A 69 9.04 0.74 -2.82
N VAL A 70 10.29 0.47 -2.47
CA VAL A 70 10.72 0.15 -1.12
C VAL A 70 11.76 1.19 -0.72
N ASN A 71 11.51 1.88 0.40
CA ASN A 71 12.40 2.92 0.91
C ASN A 71 12.78 3.97 -0.15
N GLY A 72 11.79 4.40 -0.95
CA GLY A 72 11.96 5.41 -2.00
C GLY A 72 12.60 4.90 -3.29
N SER A 73 13.11 3.67 -3.30
CA SER A 73 13.73 3.06 -4.49
C SER A 73 12.73 2.14 -5.20
N GLN A 74 12.67 2.25 -6.52
CA GLN A 74 11.85 1.35 -7.34
C GLN A 74 12.32 -0.10 -7.15
N SER A 75 11.38 -1.01 -6.91
CA SER A 75 11.59 -2.43 -6.65
C SER A 75 10.44 -3.24 -7.22
N GLY A 76 10.58 -4.56 -7.27
CA GLY A 76 9.53 -5.46 -7.77
C GLY A 76 9.40 -5.51 -9.30
N GLU A 77 8.33 -6.15 -9.75
CA GLU A 77 7.99 -6.30 -11.17
C GLU A 77 7.45 -4.98 -11.72
N VAL A 78 7.90 -4.62 -12.93
CA VAL A 78 7.41 -3.47 -13.69
C VAL A 78 6.53 -4.01 -14.82
N ILE A 79 5.27 -3.62 -14.85
CA ILE A 79 4.34 -3.92 -15.96
C ILE A 79 4.39 -2.76 -16.94
N ARG A 80 4.35 -3.03 -18.26
CA ARG A 80 4.50 -1.98 -19.27
C ARG A 80 3.18 -1.46 -19.83
N VAL A 81 3.16 -0.20 -20.28
CA VAL A 81 2.00 0.34 -21.04
C VAL A 81 1.93 -0.35 -22.39
N GLY A 82 0.72 -0.60 -22.87
CA GLY A 82 0.45 -1.40 -24.07
C GLY A 82 0.25 -2.89 -23.77
N GLU A 83 0.56 -3.34 -22.55
CA GLU A 83 0.12 -4.65 -22.07
C GLU A 83 -1.39 -4.57 -21.76
N ALA A 84 -2.18 -5.22 -22.62
CA ALA A 84 -3.64 -5.22 -22.56
C ALA A 84 -4.21 -5.99 -21.35
N TRP A 85 -3.35 -6.72 -20.62
CA TRP A 85 -3.67 -7.53 -19.44
C TRP A 85 -3.31 -6.81 -18.14
N ARG A 86 -3.91 -7.23 -17.01
CA ARG A 86 -3.77 -6.61 -15.68
C ARG A 86 -4.19 -5.14 -15.61
N THR A 87 -5.30 -4.80 -16.24
CA THR A 87 -5.89 -3.44 -16.23
C THR A 87 -6.77 -3.26 -14.99
N TYR A 88 -6.70 -2.12 -14.31
CA TYR A 88 -7.46 -1.88 -13.09
C TYR A 88 -8.98 -2.01 -13.33
N ILE A 89 -9.66 -2.73 -12.43
CA ILE A 89 -11.12 -2.81 -12.43
C ILE A 89 -11.67 -1.62 -11.65
N ASN A 90 -12.14 -0.59 -12.36
CA ASN A 90 -12.82 0.56 -11.74
C ASN A 90 -14.31 0.33 -11.47
N ASN A 91 -14.94 -0.60 -12.21
CA ASN A 91 -16.37 -0.91 -12.12
C ASN A 91 -16.57 -2.18 -11.28
N GLY A 92 -17.52 -2.16 -10.34
CA GLY A 92 -17.83 -3.30 -9.47
C GLY A 92 -17.41 -3.09 -8.01
N CYS A 93 -16.20 -2.58 -7.71
CA CYS A 93 -15.81 -2.35 -6.31
C CYS A 93 -16.70 -1.32 -5.59
N ILE A 94 -17.16 -0.30 -6.32
CA ILE A 94 -18.10 0.73 -5.80
C ILE A 94 -19.52 0.16 -5.68
N GLU A 95 -19.99 -0.58 -6.68
CA GLU A 95 -21.32 -1.18 -6.71
C GLU A 95 -21.50 -2.21 -5.59
N GLU A 96 -20.50 -3.06 -5.39
CA GLU A 96 -20.44 -4.10 -4.36
C GLU A 96 -20.06 -3.55 -2.98
N LYS A 97 -19.83 -2.23 -2.86
CA LYS A 97 -19.41 -1.54 -1.62
C LYS A 97 -18.27 -2.27 -0.91
N MET A 98 -17.31 -2.78 -1.68
CA MET A 98 -16.23 -3.60 -1.13
C MET A 98 -15.35 -2.72 -0.22
N PRO A 99 -15.25 -3.04 1.08
CA PRO A 99 -14.34 -2.31 1.95
C PRO A 99 -12.89 -2.62 1.55
N MET A 100 -12.02 -1.62 1.65
CA MET A 100 -10.58 -1.86 1.60
C MET A 100 -10.16 -2.49 2.94
N THR A 101 -9.72 -3.75 2.90
CA THR A 101 -8.98 -4.36 4.02
C THR A 101 -7.49 -4.18 3.78
N ALA A 102 -6.85 -3.38 4.63
CA ALA A 102 -5.40 -3.29 4.65
C ALA A 102 -4.82 -4.33 5.64
N PHE A 103 -3.68 -4.91 5.25
CA PHE A 103 -2.84 -5.83 6.04
C PHE A 103 -3.49 -7.19 6.38
N CYS A 104 -3.10 -8.21 5.61
CA CYS A 104 -3.44 -9.61 5.85
C CYS A 104 -2.17 -10.45 5.88
N ARG A 105 -2.16 -11.52 6.67
CA ARG A 105 -1.16 -12.60 6.57
C ARG A 105 -1.75 -13.72 5.73
N LEU A 106 -0.88 -14.47 5.06
CA LEU A 106 -1.26 -15.78 4.55
C LEU A 106 -1.04 -16.80 5.66
N ASN A 107 -1.95 -17.76 5.82
CA ASN A 107 -1.74 -18.91 6.68
C ASN A 107 -0.54 -19.75 6.21
N THR A 108 -0.13 -20.76 6.99
CA THR A 108 1.08 -21.56 6.74
C THR A 108 1.09 -22.24 5.36
N ASP A 109 -0.07 -22.68 4.87
CA ASP A 109 -0.21 -23.32 3.55
C ASP A 109 -0.30 -22.31 2.38
N LYS A 110 -0.38 -21.01 2.70
CA LYS A 110 -0.48 -19.89 1.75
C LYS A 110 -1.75 -19.87 0.90
N THR A 111 -2.79 -20.57 1.31
CA THR A 111 -4.07 -20.65 0.59
C THR A 111 -5.17 -19.83 1.25
N THR A 112 -5.10 -19.60 2.56
CA THR A 112 -6.06 -18.75 3.27
C THR A 112 -5.43 -17.41 3.61
N ARG A 113 -6.07 -16.33 3.16
CA ARG A 113 -5.73 -14.96 3.55
C ARG A 113 -6.40 -14.70 4.88
N GLU A 114 -5.61 -14.65 5.94
CA GLU A 114 -6.06 -14.31 7.27
C GLU A 114 -5.80 -12.82 7.52
N GLU A 115 -6.81 -12.06 7.91
CA GLU A 115 -6.72 -10.61 8.11
C GLU A 115 -5.95 -10.25 9.41
N TYR A 116 -4.66 -10.59 9.48
CA TYR A 116 -3.80 -10.28 10.62
C TYR A 116 -2.48 -9.65 10.19
N PHE A 117 -2.02 -8.69 10.98
CA PHE A 117 -0.73 -8.03 10.86
C PHE A 117 -0.05 -8.01 12.22
N SER A 118 1.28 -8.19 12.25
CA SER A 118 2.08 -8.05 13.45
C SER A 118 3.23 -7.09 13.14
N GLY A 119 3.18 -5.91 13.75
CA GLY A 119 4.09 -4.82 13.49
C GLY A 119 3.43 -3.47 13.77
N TYR A 120 4.05 -2.39 13.29
CA TYR A 120 3.59 -1.02 13.46
C TYR A 120 3.40 -0.33 12.12
N ILE A 121 2.45 0.60 12.04
CA ILE A 121 2.18 1.43 10.86
C ILE A 121 2.13 2.88 11.33
N LYS A 122 2.85 3.77 10.63
CA LYS A 122 2.81 5.23 10.88
C LYS A 122 1.80 5.93 9.97
N TYR A 123 1.84 5.62 8.69
CA TYR A 123 1.07 6.33 7.67
C TYR A 123 0.44 5.35 6.69
N MET A 124 -0.79 5.62 6.30
CA MET A 124 -1.47 4.95 5.19
C MET A 124 -2.15 6.01 4.32
N ARG A 125 -1.73 6.12 3.06
CA ARG A 125 -2.10 7.23 2.20
C ARG A 125 -2.41 6.75 0.79
N ILE A 126 -3.46 7.30 0.18
CA ILE A 126 -3.99 6.91 -1.12
C ILE A 126 -4.22 8.17 -1.96
N TRP A 127 -3.70 8.18 -3.19
CA TRP A 127 -3.88 9.25 -4.15
C TRP A 127 -4.53 8.74 -5.43
N LYS A 128 -5.35 9.58 -6.07
CA LYS A 128 -5.84 9.40 -7.45
C LYS A 128 -4.86 10.07 -8.41
N GLY A 129 -3.78 9.37 -8.69
CA GLY A 129 -2.68 9.87 -9.52
C GLY A 129 -1.35 9.38 -8.98
N ILE A 130 -0.34 9.43 -9.81
CA ILE A 130 0.99 8.93 -9.43
C ILE A 130 1.80 10.04 -8.79
N ARG A 131 2.36 9.74 -7.62
CA ARG A 131 3.38 10.60 -6.98
C ARG A 131 4.69 10.48 -7.75
N SER A 132 5.43 11.59 -7.84
CA SER A 132 6.73 11.60 -8.51
C SER A 132 7.75 10.69 -7.77
N ARG A 133 8.82 10.27 -8.44
CA ARG A 133 9.91 9.53 -7.78
C ARG A 133 10.50 10.30 -6.61
N ASP A 134 10.67 11.61 -6.77
CA ASP A 134 11.18 12.48 -5.71
C ASP A 134 10.20 12.58 -4.53
N ASP A 135 8.89 12.70 -4.78
CA ASP A 135 7.89 12.64 -3.71
C ASP A 135 7.96 11.32 -2.94
N LEU A 136 8.07 10.19 -3.66
CA LEU A 136 8.14 8.86 -3.04
C LEU A 136 9.45 8.66 -2.24
N ARG A 137 10.55 9.23 -2.73
CA ARG A 137 11.84 9.26 -2.02
C ARG A 137 11.77 10.10 -0.76
N LEU A 138 11.24 11.32 -0.86
CA LEU A 138 11.06 12.22 0.30
C LEU A 138 10.07 11.63 1.31
N SER A 139 9.00 10.99 0.84
CA SER A 139 8.02 10.29 1.68
C SER A 139 8.69 9.15 2.46
N ALA A 140 9.56 8.38 1.81
CA ALA A 140 10.34 7.34 2.48
C ALA A 140 11.32 7.88 3.53
N MET A 141 11.74 9.13 3.41
CA MET A 141 12.58 9.83 4.40
C MET A 141 11.76 10.50 5.51
N GLY A 142 10.42 10.44 5.46
CA GLY A 142 9.54 11.15 6.39
C GLY A 142 9.54 12.66 6.18
N GLN A 143 9.87 13.15 4.97
CA GLN A 143 10.04 14.56 4.65
C GLN A 143 8.89 15.13 3.80
N VAL A 144 7.77 14.43 3.69
CA VAL A 144 6.60 14.89 2.92
C VAL A 144 5.47 15.22 3.87
N ASP A 145 5.21 16.52 3.98
CA ASP A 145 3.95 17.03 4.51
C ASP A 145 2.83 16.73 3.51
N VAL A 146 1.70 16.24 4.03
CA VAL A 146 0.53 15.94 3.21
C VAL A 146 -0.50 17.03 3.42
N ASP A 147 -0.83 17.75 2.35
CA ASP A 147 -1.94 18.70 2.34
C ASP A 147 -3.27 17.94 2.33
N PRO A 148 -4.11 18.05 3.39
CA PRO A 148 -5.42 17.41 3.42
C PRO A 148 -6.36 17.91 2.30
N ASN A 149 -6.08 19.07 1.71
CA ASN A 149 -6.86 19.67 0.63
C ASN A 149 -6.32 19.35 -0.77
N ASP A 150 -5.25 18.56 -0.90
CA ASP A 150 -4.75 18.11 -2.21
C ASP A 150 -5.91 17.42 -2.96
N PRO A 151 -6.35 17.96 -4.12
CA PRO A 151 -7.49 17.42 -4.84
C PRO A 151 -7.26 15.99 -5.32
N ASN A 152 -6.01 15.53 -5.40
CA ASN A 152 -5.62 14.18 -5.77
C ASN A 152 -5.42 13.26 -4.57
N LEU A 153 -5.33 13.77 -3.34
CA LEU A 153 -5.38 12.93 -2.16
C LEU A 153 -6.80 12.35 -2.05
N VAL A 154 -6.91 11.03 -1.88
CA VAL A 154 -8.19 10.34 -1.69
C VAL A 154 -8.44 10.14 -0.21
N ALA A 155 -7.48 9.55 0.48
CA ALA A 155 -7.52 9.32 1.92
C ALA A 155 -6.11 9.32 2.50
N ALA A 156 -5.94 9.84 3.70
CA ALA A 156 -4.68 9.72 4.45
C ALA A 156 -4.95 9.52 5.94
N TRP A 157 -4.53 8.38 6.47
CA TRP A 157 -4.48 8.12 7.89
C TRP A 157 -3.05 8.27 8.38
N ASP A 158 -2.82 9.36 9.11
CA ASP A 158 -1.57 9.60 9.80
C ASP A 158 -1.77 9.16 11.26
N PHE A 159 -1.24 7.98 11.58
CA PHE A 159 -1.37 7.33 12.89
C PHE A 159 -0.33 7.85 13.89
N GLU A 160 0.67 8.60 13.42
CA GLU A 160 1.61 9.27 14.29
C GLU A 160 0.97 10.54 14.86
N VAL A 161 0.57 10.46 16.13
CA VAL A 161 0.03 11.60 16.88
C VAL A 161 1.03 11.97 17.97
N LEU A 162 1.45 13.24 18.01
CA LEU A 162 2.23 13.76 19.12
C LEU A 162 1.27 14.15 20.26
N GLY A 163 1.48 13.58 21.44
CA GLY A 163 0.67 13.88 22.64
C GLY A 163 -0.34 12.79 22.96
N ALA A 164 -1.64 13.12 22.95
CA ALA A 164 -2.68 12.19 23.41
C ALA A 164 -2.90 11.06 22.39
N GLN A 165 -2.47 9.85 22.74
CA GLN A 165 -2.75 8.65 21.95
C GLN A 165 -4.26 8.45 21.79
N PRO A 166 -4.74 8.05 20.60
CA PRO A 166 -6.15 7.72 20.42
C PRO A 166 -6.58 6.58 21.33
N THR A 167 -7.81 6.62 21.84
CA THR A 167 -8.37 5.58 22.72
C THR A 167 -9.44 4.73 22.02
N GLY A 168 -9.93 5.17 20.85
CA GLY A 168 -10.94 4.48 20.07
C GLY A 168 -10.38 3.61 18.95
N THR A 169 -11.26 2.82 18.33
CA THR A 169 -10.94 2.00 17.16
C THR A 169 -11.31 2.67 15.85
N THR A 170 -12.09 3.77 15.89
CA THR A 170 -12.52 4.52 14.71
C THR A 170 -11.56 5.68 14.47
N ILE A 171 -10.98 5.74 13.27
CA ILE A 171 -10.01 6.78 12.89
C ILE A 171 -10.50 7.46 11.61
N THR A 172 -10.81 8.75 11.72
CA THR A 172 -11.12 9.57 10.55
C THR A 172 -9.81 9.96 9.87
N ASP A 173 -9.77 9.86 8.55
CA ASP A 173 -8.61 10.27 7.77
C ASP A 173 -8.44 11.81 7.82
N ILE A 174 -7.23 12.33 7.58
CA ILE A 174 -6.93 13.77 7.72
C ILE A 174 -7.73 14.63 6.74
N THR A 175 -8.27 14.05 5.67
CA THR A 175 -9.12 14.76 4.71
C THR A 175 -10.58 14.86 5.17
N GLY A 176 -10.96 14.12 6.21
CA GLY A 176 -12.32 14.10 6.76
C GLY A 176 -13.35 13.33 5.91
N ARG A 177 -12.92 12.64 4.84
CA ARG A 177 -13.83 11.99 3.87
C ARG A 177 -14.02 10.50 4.14
N HIS A 178 -13.08 9.87 4.82
CA HIS A 178 -13.03 8.43 5.02
C HIS A 178 -12.77 8.09 6.48
N VAL A 179 -13.36 6.98 6.91
CA VAL A 179 -13.25 6.48 8.29
C VAL A 179 -12.74 5.05 8.25
N ALA A 180 -11.65 4.77 8.96
CA ALA A 180 -11.13 3.44 9.20
C ALA A 180 -11.59 2.91 10.56
N THR A 181 -11.64 1.59 10.71
CA THR A 181 -11.90 0.94 11.99
C THR A 181 -10.86 -0.14 12.23
N LEU A 182 -10.18 -0.11 13.38
CA LEU A 182 -9.30 -1.20 13.82
C LEU A 182 -10.14 -2.45 14.08
N LYS A 183 -9.75 -3.56 13.44
CA LYS A 183 -10.37 -4.87 13.58
C LYS A 183 -9.39 -5.83 14.23
N GLY A 184 -9.92 -6.69 15.09
CA GLY A 184 -9.15 -7.64 15.88
C GLY A 184 -9.75 -7.79 17.29
N PRO A 185 -9.38 -8.85 18.03
CA PRO A 185 -9.79 -8.99 19.41
C PRO A 185 -9.31 -7.79 20.26
N GLU A 186 -10.07 -7.47 21.32
CA GLU A 186 -9.65 -6.44 22.27
C GLU A 186 -8.28 -6.77 22.86
N GLY A 187 -7.41 -5.76 22.96
CA GLY A 187 -6.03 -5.91 23.46
C GLY A 187 -5.02 -6.44 22.43
N THR A 188 -5.41 -6.73 21.18
CA THR A 188 -4.45 -7.13 20.13
C THR A 188 -3.90 -5.97 19.30
N TYR A 189 -4.33 -4.74 19.60
CA TYR A 189 -3.85 -3.51 19.00
C TYR A 189 -3.56 -2.49 20.10
N GLN A 190 -2.56 -1.65 19.89
CA GLN A 190 -2.16 -0.60 20.81
C GLN A 190 -1.61 0.60 20.04
N TRP A 191 -1.81 1.78 20.60
CA TRP A 191 -1.12 2.98 20.17
C TRP A 191 0.20 3.09 20.93
N VAL A 192 1.27 3.38 20.21
CA VAL A 192 2.61 3.55 20.78
C VAL A 192 3.26 4.77 20.14
N GLU A 193 4.02 5.52 20.92
CA GLU A 193 4.85 6.59 20.36
C GLU A 193 5.98 5.97 19.55
N SER A 194 6.16 6.44 18.32
CA SER A 194 7.14 5.85 17.40
C SER A 194 8.59 5.93 17.92
N THR A 195 8.89 6.91 18.77
CA THR A 195 10.17 7.12 19.47
C THR A 195 10.45 6.07 20.55
N THR A 196 9.42 5.34 21.00
CA THR A 196 9.54 4.32 22.06
C THR A 196 9.76 2.90 21.49
N ILE A 197 9.65 2.74 20.17
CA ILE A 197 9.82 1.47 19.50
C ILE A 197 11.31 1.23 19.23
N ALA A 198 11.85 0.13 19.73
CA ALA A 198 13.23 -0.28 19.44
C ALA A 198 13.42 -0.52 17.93
N GLN A 199 14.52 -0.01 17.38
CA GLN A 199 14.92 -0.14 15.97
C GLN A 199 16.07 -1.15 15.79
#